data_AF-A0A0M1JIQ6-F1
#
_entry.id   AF-A0A0M1JIQ6-F1
#
_cell.length_a   1.000
_cell.length_b   1.000
_cell.length_c   1.000
_cell.angle_alpha   90.00
_cell.angle_beta   90.00
_cell.angle_gamma   90.00
#
_symmetry.space_group_name_H-M   'P 1'
#
loop_
_entity.id
_entity.type
_entity.pdbx_description
1 polymer ?
#
loop_
_entity_poly.entity_id
_entity_poly.type
_entity_poly.pdbx_seq_one_letter_code
_entity_poly.pdbx_strand_id
1 'polypeptide(L)'
;MARSIRTWVPAAPPKTKPKVSDSIKRSVKEQADKIVEAVLKPEYIKPPPIDNERNYLADIYTKWYRNYFYFCAKYNSPSPHAISPSFEIKYARMEHI
;
A
#
# COMPACT_ATOMS: atom_id res chain seq x y z
N MET A 1 41.14 13.92 28.13
CA MET A 1 40.62 13.03 27.06
C MET A 1 40.33 13.89 25.83
N ALA A 2 40.90 13.55 24.67
CA ALA A 2 40.73 14.34 23.44
C ALA A 2 39.30 14.17 22.89
N ARG A 3 38.67 15.29 22.49
CA ARG A 3 37.30 15.35 22.00
C ARG A 3 37.25 14.82 20.56
N SER A 4 36.52 13.73 20.32
CA SER A 4 36.27 13.19 18.97
C SER A 4 35.58 14.26 18.12
N ILE A 5 36.22 14.62 16.99
CA ILE A 5 35.62 15.47 15.96
C ILE A 5 34.65 14.59 15.17
N ARG A 6 33.37 14.94 15.21
CA ARG A 6 32.35 14.31 14.36
C ARG A 6 32.25 15.07 13.05
N THR A 7 32.55 14.40 11.95
CA THR A 7 32.44 14.93 10.60
C THR A 7 31.35 14.17 9.86
N TRP A 8 30.55 14.87 9.05
CA TRP A 8 29.60 14.23 8.15
C TRP A 8 30.36 13.49 7.05
N VAL A 9 30.08 12.21 6.88
CA VAL A 9 30.65 11.37 5.82
C VAL A 9 29.51 10.96 4.90
N PRO A 10 29.71 10.92 3.57
CA PRO A 10 28.71 10.39 2.65
C PRO A 10 28.32 8.97 3.04
N ALA A 11 27.01 8.71 3.10
CA ALA A 11 26.53 7.36 3.34
C ALA A 11 26.99 6.43 2.20
N ALA A 12 27.32 5.19 2.55
CA ALA A 12 27.58 4.16 1.54
C ALA A 12 26.36 4.03 0.61
N PRO A 13 26.57 3.82 -0.71
CA PRO A 13 25.46 3.64 -1.63
C PRO A 13 24.60 2.45 -1.17
N PRO A 14 23.26 2.57 -1.24
CA PRO A 14 22.38 1.48 -0.83
C PRO A 14 22.64 0.24 -1.71
N LYS A 15 22.65 -0.93 -1.08
CA LYS A 15 22.74 -2.20 -1.81
C LYS A 15 21.59 -2.28 -2.83
N THR A 16 21.92 -2.69 -4.05
CA THR A 16 20.92 -2.93 -5.10
C THR A 16 20.04 -4.10 -4.68
N LYS A 17 18.74 -3.86 -4.52
CA LYS A 17 17.77 -4.91 -4.21
C LYS A 17 17.59 -5.83 -5.42
N PRO A 18 17.43 -7.15 -5.23
CA PRO A 18 17.17 -8.06 -6.35
C PRO A 18 15.93 -7.60 -7.12
N LYS A 19 16.04 -7.59 -8.45
CA LYS A 19 14.91 -7.25 -9.32
C LYS A 19 13.96 -8.44 -9.34
N VAL A 20 12.70 -8.21 -8.95
CA VAL A 20 11.66 -9.24 -9.03
C VAL A 20 11.36 -9.53 -10.50
N SER A 21 11.40 -10.80 -10.89
CA SER A 21 11.04 -11.22 -12.26
C SER A 21 9.56 -10.97 -12.55
N ASP A 22 9.23 -10.76 -13.82
CA ASP A 22 7.83 -10.51 -14.23
C ASP A 22 6.92 -11.72 -14.02
N SER A 23 7.49 -12.93 -14.05
CA SER A 23 6.76 -14.17 -13.74
C SER A 23 6.31 -14.21 -12.28
N ILE A 24 7.20 -13.86 -11.34
CA ILE A 24 6.86 -13.75 -9.91
C ILE A 24 5.83 -12.65 -9.69
N LYS A 25 6.03 -11.48 -10.32
CA LYS A 25 5.06 -10.38 -10.19
C LYS A 25 3.66 -10.77 -10.59
N ARG A 26 3.54 -11.49 -11.71
CA ARG A 26 2.26 -11.99 -12.23
C ARG A 26 1.65 -13.02 -11.28
N SER A 27 2.41 -14.03 -10.89
CA SER A 27 1.91 -15.11 -10.02
C SER A 27 1.42 -14.57 -8.67
N VAL A 28 2.17 -13.68 -8.03
CA VAL A 28 1.78 -13.06 -6.75
C VAL A 28 0.52 -12.19 -6.93
N LYS A 29 0.45 -11.40 -8.01
CA LYS A 29 -0.72 -10.57 -8.31
C LYS A 29 -1.97 -11.43 -8.44
N GLU A 30 -1.91 -12.49 -9.25
CA GLU A 30 -3.04 -13.39 -9.50
C GLU A 30 -3.53 -14.08 -8.23
N GLN A 31 -2.63 -14.58 -7.39
CA GLN A 31 -3.01 -15.25 -6.14
C GLN A 31 -3.61 -14.26 -5.13
N ALA A 32 -3.00 -13.09 -4.97
CA ALA A 32 -3.49 -12.10 -4.03
C ALA A 32 -4.82 -11.48 -4.47
N ASP A 33 -5.02 -11.24 -5.77
CA ASP A 33 -6.29 -10.77 -6.31
C ASP A 33 -7.41 -11.78 -6.07
N LYS A 34 -7.14 -13.09 -6.19
CA LYS A 34 -8.11 -14.14 -5.82
C LYS A 34 -8.53 -14.04 -4.36
N ILE A 35 -7.60 -13.81 -3.44
CA ILE A 35 -7.89 -13.66 -2.01
C ILE A 35 -8.71 -12.37 -1.76
N VAL A 36 -8.33 -11.28 -2.43
CA VAL A 36 -9.06 -10.01 -2.34
C VAL A 36 -10.51 -10.18 -2.76
N GLU A 37 -10.76 -10.76 -3.93
CA GLU A 37 -12.11 -10.92 -4.47
C GLU A 37 -12.93 -11.96 -3.70
N ALA A 38 -12.33 -13.08 -3.30
CA ALA A 38 -13.05 -14.17 -2.65
C ALA A 38 -13.34 -13.94 -1.16
N VAL A 39 -12.48 -13.21 -0.45
CA VAL A 39 -12.54 -13.07 1.01
C VAL A 39 -12.65 -11.61 1.42
N LEU A 40 -11.69 -10.77 1.02
CA LEU A 40 -11.57 -9.44 1.61
C LEU A 40 -12.68 -8.49 1.19
N LYS A 41 -13.03 -8.46 -0.11
CA LYS A 41 -14.11 -7.58 -0.58
C LYS A 41 -15.47 -7.98 0.02
N PRO A 42 -15.91 -9.25 -0.05
CA PRO A 42 -17.21 -9.64 0.49
C PRO A 42 -17.34 -9.41 2.00
N GLU A 43 -16.25 -9.61 2.76
CA GLU A 43 -16.30 -9.52 4.22
C GLU A 43 -16.23 -8.08 4.74
N TYR A 44 -15.41 -7.22 4.10
CA TYR A 44 -15.07 -5.91 4.65
C TYR A 44 -15.67 -4.71 3.90
N ILE A 45 -16.03 -4.85 2.62
CA ILE A 45 -16.68 -3.75 1.89
C ILE A 45 -18.16 -3.74 2.22
N LYS A 46 -18.58 -2.67 2.90
CA LYS A 46 -19.97 -2.41 3.29
C LYS A 46 -20.59 -1.41 2.32
N PRO A 47 -21.93 -1.40 2.18
CA PRO A 47 -22.60 -0.35 1.44
C PRO A 47 -22.24 1.03 2.02
N PRO A 48 -22.25 2.09 1.20
CA PRO A 48 -22.00 3.43 1.68
C PRO A 48 -22.92 3.79 2.85
N PRO A 49 -22.40 4.45 3.89
CA PRO A 49 -23.22 4.92 4.99
C PRO A 49 -24.20 5.99 4.51
N ILE A 50 -25.31 6.14 5.23
CA ILE A 50 -26.33 7.16 4.93
C ILE A 50 -25.83 8.56 5.33
N ASP A 51 -25.00 8.64 6.38
CA ASP A 51 -24.37 9.88 6.81
C ASP A 51 -23.11 10.17 5.99
N ASN A 52 -23.11 11.32 5.31
CA ASN A 52 -21.99 11.78 4.47
C ASN A 52 -20.84 12.40 5.28
N GLU A 53 -20.79 12.16 6.59
CA GLU A 53 -19.80 12.78 7.48
C GLU A 53 -18.54 11.94 7.67
N ARG A 54 -18.60 10.64 7.36
CA ARG A 54 -17.51 9.68 7.63
C ARG A 54 -16.97 9.07 6.34
N ASN A 55 -15.65 8.86 6.33
CA ASN A 55 -15.00 8.11 5.26
C ASN A 55 -15.37 6.63 5.37
N TYR A 56 -15.60 5.99 4.24
CA TYR A 56 -15.95 4.56 4.20
C TYR A 56 -15.08 3.81 3.20
N LEU A 57 -14.84 2.54 3.50
CA LEU A 57 -14.05 1.64 2.66
C LEU A 57 -14.83 1.32 1.39
N ALA A 58 -14.33 1.81 0.25
CA ALA A 58 -14.98 1.68 -1.05
C ALA A 58 -14.39 0.55 -1.89
N ASP A 59 -13.10 0.23 -1.71
CA ASP A 59 -12.45 -0.85 -2.45
C ASP A 59 -11.25 -1.41 -1.68
N ILE A 60 -10.92 -2.68 -1.95
CA ILE A 60 -9.69 -3.33 -1.53
C ILE A 60 -9.07 -3.93 -2.77
N TYR A 61 -7.79 -3.69 -3.01
CA TYR A 61 -7.11 -4.21 -4.20
C TYR A 61 -5.62 -4.35 -3.96
N THR A 62 -4.91 -4.96 -4.91
CA THR A 62 -3.46 -5.10 -4.86
C THR A 62 -2.76 -4.35 -5.98
N LYS A 63 -1.52 -3.90 -5.74
CA LYS A 63 -0.68 -3.35 -6.80
C LYS A 63 0.80 -3.56 -6.56
N TRP A 64 1.53 -3.71 -7.67
CA TRP A 64 2.97 -3.55 -7.69
C TRP A 64 3.34 -2.08 -7.74
N TYR A 65 4.27 -1.67 -6.89
CA TYR A 65 4.93 -0.38 -6.97
C TYR A 65 6.44 -0.58 -6.79
N ARG A 66 7.17 -0.39 -7.89
CA ARG A 66 8.60 -0.72 -7.99
C ARG A 66 8.85 -2.21 -7.67
N ASN A 67 9.60 -2.51 -6.61
CA ASN A 67 9.93 -3.87 -6.16
C ASN A 67 9.05 -4.37 -5.00
N TYR A 68 8.02 -3.61 -4.62
CA TYR A 68 7.13 -3.97 -3.53
C TYR A 68 5.74 -4.28 -4.06
N PHE A 69 5.10 -5.24 -3.41
CA PHE A 69 3.71 -5.56 -3.62
C PHE A 69 2.88 -5.03 -2.45
N TYR A 70 1.79 -4.34 -2.74
CA TYR A 70 0.96 -3.71 -1.73
C TYR A 70 -0.46 -4.23 -1.79
N PHE A 71 -1.05 -4.38 -0.60
CA PHE A 71 -2.50 -4.37 -0.44
C PHE A 71 -2.93 -2.95 -0.10
N CYS A 72 -3.95 -2.50 -0.82
CA CYS A 72 -4.46 -1.15 -0.82
C CYS A 72 -5.93 -1.15 -0.43
N ALA A 73 -6.32 -0.15 0.35
CA ALA A 73 -7.71 0.18 0.65
C ALA A 73 -8.01 1.55 0.04
N LYS A 74 -9.07 1.64 -0.75
CA LYS A 74 -9.60 2.91 -1.23
C LYS A 74 -10.74 3.34 -0.32
N TYR A 75 -10.65 4.55 0.19
CA TYR A 75 -11.71 5.17 0.97
C TYR A 75 -12.34 6.30 0.16
N ASN A 76 -13.66 6.41 0.26
CA ASN A 76 -14.40 7.57 -0.23
C ASN A 76 -14.71 8.51 0.94
N SER A 77 -14.62 9.81 0.67
CA SER A 77 -14.89 10.89 1.62
C SER A 77 -16.07 11.71 1.09
N PRO A 78 -17.31 11.40 1.49
CA PRO A 78 -18.50 12.03 0.93
C PRO A 78 -18.76 13.46 1.45
N SER A 79 -18.03 13.90 2.47
CA SER A 79 -18.21 15.23 3.06
C SER A 79 -17.98 16.34 2.02
N PRO A 80 -18.82 17.38 1.97
CA PRO A 80 -18.63 18.53 1.08
C PRO A 80 -17.36 19.33 1.42
N HIS A 81 -16.81 19.13 2.63
CA HIS A 81 -15.58 19.77 3.10
C HIS A 81 -14.36 18.83 3.00
N ALA A 82 -14.49 17.68 2.33
CA ALA A 82 -13.38 16.76 2.17
C ALA A 82 -12.25 17.40 1.33
N ILE A 83 -11.00 17.23 1.79
CA ILE A 83 -9.80 17.66 1.04
C ILE A 83 -9.72 16.96 -0.32
N SER A 84 -10.16 15.70 -0.38
CA SER A 84 -10.25 14.90 -1.61
C SER A 84 -11.46 13.99 -1.54
N PRO A 85 -12.17 13.75 -2.66
CA PRO A 85 -13.35 12.87 -2.68
C PRO A 85 -13.01 11.39 -2.40
N SER A 86 -11.76 10.98 -2.60
CA SER A 86 -11.28 9.66 -2.22
C SER A 86 -9.78 9.67 -1.94
N PHE A 87 -9.31 8.66 -1.22
CA PHE A 87 -7.90 8.45 -0.95
C PHE A 87 -7.56 6.97 -0.83
N GLU A 88 -6.27 6.65 -0.89
CA GLU A 88 -5.76 5.29 -0.80
C GLU A 88 -4.84 5.14 0.41
N ILE A 89 -4.99 4.03 1.12
CA ILE A 89 -4.06 3.57 2.15
C ILE A 89 -3.42 2.25 1.72
N LYS A 90 -2.09 2.19 1.77
CA LYS A 90 -1.30 0.95 1.56
C LYS A 90 -1.08 0.25 2.89
N TYR A 91 -2.04 -0.57 3.32
CA TYR A 91 -2.08 -1.12 4.68
C TYR A 91 -1.17 -2.34 4.88
N ALA A 92 -0.79 -3.05 3.81
CA ALA A 92 0.19 -4.14 3.87
C ALA A 92 1.18 -4.07 2.71
N ARG A 93 2.42 -4.52 2.95
CA ARG A 93 3.51 -4.53 1.98
C ARG A 93 4.27 -5.85 2.04
N MET A 94 4.50 -6.46 0.88
CA MET A 94 5.40 -7.59 0.71
C MET A 94 6.65 -7.15 -0.06
N GLU A 95 7.77 -7.73 0.33
CA GLU A 95 9.08 -7.53 -0.28
C GLU A 95 9.67 -8.88 -0.68
N HIS A 96 10.32 -8.90 -1.84
CA HIS A 96 11.11 -10.04 -2.28
C HIS A 96 12.55 -9.87 -1.77
N ILE A 97 13.01 -10.84 -0.97
CA ILE A 97 14.32 -10.84 -0.29
C ILE A 97 15.29 -11.71 -1.08
#